data_AF-A0A5C7YXD2-F1
#
_entry.id   AF-A0A5C7YXD2-F1
#
_cell.length_a   1.000
_cell.length_b   1.000
_cell.length_c   1.000
_cell.angle_alpha   90.00
_cell.angle_beta   90.00
_cell.angle_gamma   90.00
#
_symmetry.space_group_name_H-M   'P 1'
#
loop_
_entity.id
_entity.type
_entity.pdbx_description
1 polymer ?
#
loop_
_entity_poly.entity_id
_entity_poly.type
_entity_poly.pdbx_seq_one_letter_code
_entity_poly.pdbx_strand_id
1 'polypeptide(L)'
;MKLFFYIFIILLVASCKNPKETDKVAVKNTEKDTIFKTSKPFKINNINAFWKYYITPDKEITMELRQYKTNKILLVHSDISQFEYNFLKNKNYTDEKYLENFRDVNFDDNTDFVIYSNKDSGSGGSFFVIYLFDNKKKAFEHSEELSGGEAETNIANRTLTTYWKSGVSINTRKIYHFGKNGEVEFTERFYNEHLEENIWKKEYEKTIKGKVVEQRTDTLKE
;
A
#
# COMPACT_ATOMS: atom_id res chain seq x y z
N MET A 1 -52.24 34.21 41.36
CA MET A 1 -52.25 33.26 40.23
C MET A 1 -51.17 32.22 40.49
N LYS A 2 -51.57 30.95 40.67
CA LYS A 2 -50.89 29.66 40.34
C LYS A 2 -49.35 29.68 40.25
N LEU A 3 -48.54 28.78 40.80
CA LEU A 3 -48.63 27.42 41.34
C LEU A 3 -47.19 27.15 41.88
N PHE A 4 -46.94 26.88 43.16
CA PHE A 4 -46.75 25.55 43.76
C PHE A 4 -45.69 24.59 43.12
N PHE A 5 -44.88 24.00 44.02
CA PHE A 5 -44.03 22.77 43.97
C PHE A 5 -42.50 22.97 43.86
N TYR A 6 -41.78 22.96 44.99
CA TYR A 6 -41.15 21.79 45.69
C TYR A 6 -39.88 21.27 44.95
N ILE A 7 -38.66 21.51 45.46
CA ILE A 7 -37.90 20.76 46.49
C ILE A 7 -37.44 19.36 46.01
N PHE A 8 -36.18 19.02 46.35
CA PHE A 8 -35.44 17.74 46.18
C PHE A 8 -34.84 17.57 44.78
N ILE A 9 -33.51 17.43 44.59
CA ILE A 9 -32.66 16.36 45.15
C ILE A 9 -31.22 16.86 45.36
N ILE A 10 -30.71 16.56 46.55
CA ILE A 10 -29.32 16.56 47.01
C ILE A 10 -28.51 15.48 46.25
N LEU A 11 -27.20 15.71 46.08
CA LEU A 11 -26.15 14.72 45.72
C LEU A 11 -26.10 14.23 44.26
N LEU A 12 -25.14 14.79 43.52
CA LEU A 12 -24.35 14.02 42.55
C LEU A 12 -22.89 14.49 42.59
N VAL A 13 -22.27 14.36 43.77
CA VAL A 13 -20.83 14.11 43.85
C VAL A 13 -20.63 12.64 43.56
N ALA A 14 -20.53 12.29 42.28
CA ALA A 14 -20.06 10.99 41.85
C ALA A 14 -19.31 11.11 40.51
N SER A 15 -17.99 11.06 40.62
CA SER A 15 -17.17 10.22 39.74
C SER A 15 -17.14 10.56 38.24
N CYS A 16 -16.56 11.70 37.88
CA CYS A 16 -15.79 11.76 36.63
C CYS A 16 -14.43 11.12 36.87
N LYS A 17 -14.41 9.78 36.81
CA LYS A 17 -13.19 8.99 36.67
C LYS A 17 -12.44 9.50 35.44
N ASN A 18 -11.13 9.73 35.61
CA ASN A 18 -10.16 9.84 34.52
C ASN A 18 -10.47 8.78 33.46
N PRO A 19 -10.48 9.10 32.16
CA PRO A 19 -10.48 8.07 31.15
C PRO A 19 -9.15 7.32 31.28
N LYS A 20 -9.21 6.13 31.88
CA LYS A 20 -8.13 5.15 31.75
C LYS A 20 -8.02 4.81 30.27
N GLU A 21 -6.91 5.21 29.66
CA GLU A 21 -6.35 4.54 28.51
C GLU A 21 -6.46 3.03 28.74
N THR A 22 -7.34 2.41 27.98
CA THR A 22 -7.38 0.97 27.82
C THR A 22 -7.67 0.73 26.36
N ASP A 23 -6.64 0.88 25.53
CA ASP A 23 -6.60 0.27 24.20
C ASP A 23 -6.56 -1.24 24.39
N LYS A 24 -7.74 -1.81 24.64
CA LYS A 24 -7.96 -3.24 24.47
C LYS A 24 -8.43 -3.42 23.03
N VAL A 25 -7.57 -4.05 22.23
CA VAL A 25 -7.93 -4.62 20.92
C VAL A 25 -9.20 -5.44 21.10
N ALA A 26 -10.33 -4.89 20.64
CA ALA A 26 -11.63 -5.54 20.75
C ALA A 26 -11.81 -6.48 19.55
N VAL A 27 -11.50 -7.76 19.74
CA VAL A 27 -11.84 -8.81 18.79
C VAL A 27 -13.32 -9.11 18.94
N LYS A 28 -14.16 -8.60 18.01
CA LYS A 28 -15.58 -8.92 17.94
C LYS A 28 -15.77 -10.01 16.86
N ASN A 29 -15.96 -11.25 17.29
CA ASN A 29 -16.23 -12.37 16.40
C ASN A 29 -17.67 -12.26 15.85
N THR A 30 -17.82 -11.98 14.58
CA THR A 30 -19.08 -12.08 13.84
C THR A 30 -18.82 -12.89 12.58
N GLU A 31 -19.56 -13.99 12.44
CA GLU A 31 -19.33 -15.15 11.55
C GLU A 31 -18.07 -15.95 11.87
N LYS A 32 -18.20 -17.29 11.87
CA LYS A 32 -17.45 -18.22 12.74
C LYS A 32 -15.92 -18.21 12.59
N ASP A 33 -15.37 -17.62 11.52
CA ASP A 33 -13.93 -17.64 11.24
C ASP A 33 -13.38 -16.31 10.67
N THR A 34 -14.17 -15.23 10.71
CA THR A 34 -13.73 -13.89 10.23
C THR A 34 -13.01 -13.13 11.34
N ILE A 35 -11.78 -12.67 11.07
CA ILE A 35 -10.96 -11.92 12.03
C ILE A 35 -11.01 -10.43 11.70
N PHE A 36 -11.25 -9.61 12.73
CA PHE A 36 -11.18 -8.16 12.68
C PHE A 36 -10.07 -7.65 13.59
N LYS A 37 -9.19 -6.80 13.05
CA LYS A 37 -8.13 -6.13 13.80
C LYS A 37 -8.04 -4.66 13.45
N THR A 38 -7.55 -3.87 14.38
CA THR A 38 -7.25 -2.45 14.18
C THR A 38 -5.88 -2.14 14.73
N SER A 39 -5.12 -1.32 14.01
CA SER A 39 -3.83 -0.85 14.50
C SER A 39 -3.98 0.25 15.55
N LYS A 40 -2.90 0.50 16.29
CA LYS A 40 -2.68 1.78 16.95
C LYS A 40 -2.67 2.91 15.91
N PRO A 41 -3.10 4.13 16.30
CA PRO A 41 -3.02 5.28 15.43
C PRO A 41 -1.57 5.67 15.13
N PHE A 42 -1.33 6.15 13.92
CA PHE A 42 -0.05 6.69 13.48
C PHE A 42 -0.28 7.91 12.57
N LYS A 43 0.79 8.65 12.26
CA LYS A 43 0.72 9.84 11.41
C LYS A 43 1.35 9.56 10.05
N ILE A 44 0.64 9.87 8.97
CA ILE A 44 1.10 9.73 7.57
C ILE A 44 0.62 10.94 6.76
N ASN A 45 1.51 11.61 6.01
CA ASN A 45 1.18 12.82 5.24
C ASN A 45 0.37 13.87 6.03
N ASN A 46 0.76 14.09 7.30
CA ASN A 46 0.06 14.95 8.26
C ASN A 46 -1.37 14.54 8.63
N ILE A 47 -1.78 13.31 8.34
CA ILE A 47 -3.06 12.73 8.71
C ILE A 47 -2.85 11.72 9.82
N ASN A 48 -3.57 11.86 10.94
CA ASN A 48 -3.67 10.79 11.93
C ASN A 48 -4.58 9.69 11.39
N ALA A 49 -4.03 8.51 11.20
CA ALA A 49 -4.68 7.37 10.58
C ALA A 49 -4.50 6.09 11.41
N PHE A 50 -5.25 5.06 11.08
CA PHE A 50 -5.09 3.71 11.62
C PHE A 50 -5.52 2.70 10.56
N TRP A 51 -4.97 1.49 10.63
CA TRP A 51 -5.37 0.38 9.79
C TRP A 51 -6.54 -0.36 10.42
N LYS A 52 -7.46 -0.82 9.56
CA LYS A 52 -8.48 -1.80 9.89
C LYS A 52 -8.33 -3.00 8.95
N TYR A 53 -8.32 -4.19 9.52
CA TYR A 53 -8.11 -5.45 8.82
C TYR A 53 -9.35 -6.32 8.92
N TYR A 54 -9.70 -6.93 7.79
CA TYR A 54 -10.77 -7.91 7.65
C TYR A 54 -10.19 -9.14 6.99
N ILE A 55 -10.37 -10.30 7.62
CA ILE A 55 -9.81 -11.55 7.12
C ILE A 55 -10.94 -12.55 7.02
N THR A 56 -11.19 -13.04 5.81
CA THR A 56 -12.20 -14.07 5.57
C THR A 56 -11.63 -15.46 5.86
N PRO A 57 -12.49 -16.48 6.06
CA PRO A 57 -12.06 -17.87 6.24
C PRO A 57 -11.26 -18.40 5.04
N ASP A 58 -11.50 -17.85 3.85
CA ASP A 58 -10.81 -18.19 2.60
C ASP A 58 -9.42 -17.53 2.48
N LYS A 59 -8.94 -16.90 3.56
CA LYS A 59 -7.64 -16.24 3.67
C LYS A 59 -7.49 -15.01 2.75
N GLU A 60 -8.61 -14.42 2.34
CA GLU A 60 -8.63 -13.10 1.74
C GLU A 60 -8.51 -12.06 2.85
N ILE A 61 -7.66 -11.07 2.63
CA ILE A 61 -7.38 -10.00 3.58
C ILE A 61 -7.70 -8.69 2.91
N THR A 62 -8.54 -7.89 3.56
CA THR A 62 -8.78 -6.50 3.19
C THR A 62 -8.17 -5.59 4.25
N MET A 63 -7.34 -4.67 3.80
CA MET A 63 -6.71 -3.61 4.57
C MET A 63 -7.36 -2.29 4.22
N GLU A 64 -7.86 -1.59 5.21
CA GLU A 64 -8.39 -0.24 5.06
C GLU A 64 -7.55 0.74 5.90
N LEU A 65 -6.92 1.71 5.25
CA LEU A 65 -6.35 2.85 5.97
C LEU A 65 -7.47 3.86 6.21
N ARG A 66 -7.69 4.24 7.46
CA ARG A 66 -8.77 5.16 7.82
C ARG A 66 -8.26 6.34 8.61
N GLN A 67 -8.83 7.51 8.36
CA GLN A 67 -8.59 8.70 9.16
C GLN A 67 -9.15 8.50 10.57
N TYR A 68 -8.36 8.76 11.60
CA TYR A 68 -8.69 8.42 12.99
C TYR A 68 -9.97 9.08 13.50
N LYS A 69 -10.16 10.38 13.24
CA LYS A 69 -11.29 11.15 13.79
C LYS A 69 -12.61 10.94 13.04
N THR A 70 -12.55 10.80 11.73
CA THR A 70 -13.74 10.81 10.85
C THR A 70 -14.10 9.41 10.34
N ASN A 71 -13.18 8.44 10.52
CA ASN A 71 -13.26 7.10 9.95
C ASN A 71 -13.32 7.07 8.41
N LYS A 72 -13.01 8.20 7.73
CA LYS A 72 -12.91 8.31 6.27
C LYS A 72 -11.88 7.31 5.76
N ILE A 73 -12.23 6.55 4.73
CA ILE A 73 -11.30 5.64 4.03
C ILE A 73 -10.30 6.47 3.23
N LEU A 74 -9.02 6.17 3.42
CA LEU A 74 -7.89 6.78 2.73
C LEU A 74 -7.28 5.83 1.70
N LEU A 75 -7.31 4.51 1.98
CA LEU A 75 -6.81 3.45 1.10
C LEU A 75 -7.61 2.19 1.37
N VAL A 76 -7.87 1.40 0.33
CA VAL A 76 -8.33 0.01 0.43
C VAL A 76 -7.43 -0.87 -0.43
N HIS A 77 -6.94 -1.97 0.15
CA HIS A 77 -6.20 -2.99 -0.54
C HIS A 77 -6.75 -4.37 -0.15
N SER A 78 -6.89 -5.26 -1.12
CA SER A 78 -7.36 -6.63 -0.88
C SER A 78 -6.46 -7.62 -1.60
N ASP A 79 -6.04 -8.66 -0.89
CA ASP A 79 -5.13 -9.69 -1.38
C ASP A 79 -5.43 -11.06 -0.73
N ILE A 80 -4.81 -12.12 -1.23
CA ILE A 80 -4.93 -13.49 -0.71
C ILE A 80 -3.63 -13.84 -0.01
N SER A 81 -3.62 -14.00 1.32
CA SER A 81 -2.37 -14.35 2.02
C SER A 81 -2.57 -15.37 3.12
N GLN A 82 -1.98 -16.56 2.92
CA GLN A 82 -1.95 -17.61 3.94
C GLN A 82 -1.03 -17.25 5.11
N PHE A 83 0.06 -16.52 4.85
CA PHE A 83 1.01 -16.10 5.87
C PHE A 83 0.40 -15.04 6.78
N GLU A 84 -0.31 -14.09 6.20
CA GLU A 84 -0.94 -13.01 6.98
C GLU A 84 -2.13 -13.51 7.78
N TYR A 85 -2.87 -14.52 7.30
CA TYR A 85 -3.90 -15.20 8.10
C TYR A 85 -3.32 -15.75 9.42
N ASN A 86 -2.21 -16.48 9.36
CA ASN A 86 -1.56 -17.03 10.56
C ASN A 86 -0.91 -15.94 11.42
N PHE A 87 -0.31 -14.92 10.81
CA PHE A 87 0.31 -13.79 11.50
C PHE A 87 -0.73 -12.94 12.26
N LEU A 88 -1.85 -12.62 11.62
CA LEU A 88 -2.94 -11.84 12.20
C LEU A 88 -3.81 -12.66 13.16
N LYS A 89 -3.77 -13.98 13.15
CA LYS A 89 -4.35 -14.81 14.23
C LYS A 89 -3.51 -14.75 15.51
N ASN A 90 -2.22 -14.43 15.42
CA ASN A 90 -1.33 -14.33 16.58
C ASN A 90 -1.68 -13.11 17.46
N LYS A 91 -1.61 -13.28 18.78
CA LYS A 91 -1.85 -12.22 19.77
C LYS A 91 -0.72 -11.19 19.83
N ASN A 92 0.49 -11.53 19.38
CA ASN A 92 1.65 -10.64 19.37
C ASN A 92 1.76 -9.80 18.10
N TYR A 93 0.63 -9.51 17.46
CA TYR A 93 0.57 -8.65 16.29
C TYR A 93 1.07 -7.25 16.66
N THR A 94 2.09 -6.77 15.93
CA THR A 94 2.54 -5.39 15.97
C THR A 94 2.21 -4.72 14.64
N ASP A 95 1.67 -3.51 14.73
CA ASP A 95 1.21 -2.70 13.59
C ASP A 95 2.35 -2.25 12.66
N GLU A 96 3.59 -2.49 13.09
CA GLU A 96 4.80 -1.94 12.50
C GLU A 96 5.14 -2.56 11.14
N LYS A 97 4.68 -3.79 10.86
CA LYS A 97 5.02 -4.48 9.60
C LYS A 97 4.67 -3.65 8.37
N TYR A 98 3.48 -3.04 8.31
CA TYR A 98 3.07 -2.27 7.13
C TYR A 98 3.56 -0.82 7.15
N LEU A 99 4.27 -0.39 8.21
CA LEU A 99 4.85 0.94 8.23
C LEU A 99 6.06 1.04 7.28
N GLU A 100 6.75 -0.08 7.01
CA GLU A 100 7.86 -0.14 6.04
C GLU A 100 7.41 0.03 4.57
N ASN A 101 6.12 -0.20 4.31
CA ASN A 101 5.52 -0.04 3.00
C ASN A 101 5.27 1.42 2.63
N PHE A 102 5.37 2.34 3.60
CA PHE A 102 5.25 3.77 3.37
C PHE A 102 6.58 4.37 2.92
N ARG A 103 6.62 4.90 1.70
CA ARG A 103 7.79 5.58 1.12
C ARG A 103 7.37 6.49 -0.03
N ASP A 104 8.09 7.56 -0.25
CA ASP A 104 7.90 8.45 -1.41
C ASP A 104 8.50 7.79 -2.66
N VAL A 105 7.66 7.36 -3.62
CA VAL A 105 8.13 6.64 -4.82
C VAL A 105 8.14 7.50 -6.08
N ASN A 106 7.37 8.59 -6.09
CA ASN A 106 7.34 9.54 -7.20
C ASN A 106 8.15 10.81 -6.91
N PHE A 107 8.72 10.95 -5.72
CA PHE A 107 9.57 12.06 -5.27
C PHE A 107 8.82 13.40 -5.21
N ASP A 108 7.55 13.39 -4.79
CA ASP A 108 6.70 14.58 -4.66
C ASP A 108 6.60 15.14 -3.22
N ASP A 109 7.45 14.65 -2.32
CA ASP A 109 7.50 14.94 -0.89
C ASP A 109 6.28 14.43 -0.10
N ASN A 110 5.39 13.65 -0.71
CA ASN A 110 4.37 12.87 -0.01
C ASN A 110 4.79 11.41 0.07
N THR A 111 4.43 10.78 1.18
CA THR A 111 4.66 9.36 1.37
C THR A 111 3.58 8.55 0.67
N ASP A 112 3.98 7.66 -0.23
CA ASP A 112 3.11 6.71 -0.93
C ASP A 112 3.04 5.38 -0.18
N PHE A 113 2.24 4.44 -0.69
CA PHE A 113 2.13 3.10 -0.12
C PHE A 113 2.43 2.05 -1.18
N VAL A 114 3.38 1.16 -0.89
CA VAL A 114 3.75 0.06 -1.79
C VAL A 114 3.64 -1.27 -1.06
N ILE A 115 2.84 -2.18 -1.60
CA ILE A 115 2.55 -3.47 -0.96
C ILE A 115 2.74 -4.61 -1.95
N TYR A 116 3.33 -5.70 -1.48
CA TYR A 116 3.40 -6.95 -2.23
C TYR A 116 2.00 -7.55 -2.41
N SER A 117 1.68 -8.04 -3.60
CA SER A 117 0.41 -8.72 -3.91
C SER A 117 0.66 -10.17 -4.29
N ASN A 118 0.16 -11.09 -3.46
CA ASN A 118 0.17 -12.52 -3.71
C ASN A 118 -0.75 -12.91 -4.87
N LYS A 119 -1.89 -12.21 -4.98
CA LYS A 119 -2.87 -12.43 -6.03
C LYS A 119 -2.29 -12.06 -7.40
N ASP A 120 -1.59 -10.93 -7.48
CA ASP A 120 -1.04 -10.42 -8.74
C ASP A 120 0.34 -11.02 -9.08
N SER A 121 1.07 -11.57 -8.10
CA SER A 121 2.35 -12.26 -8.33
C SER A 121 2.25 -13.49 -9.25
N GLY A 122 1.08 -14.14 -9.28
CA GLY A 122 0.88 -15.37 -10.03
C GLY A 122 1.88 -16.47 -9.67
N SER A 123 2.34 -17.24 -10.66
CA SER A 123 3.28 -18.37 -10.47
C SER A 123 4.74 -18.00 -10.71
N GLY A 124 5.06 -16.74 -11.01
CA GLY A 124 6.30 -16.39 -11.74
C GLY A 124 7.24 -15.37 -11.09
N GLY A 125 6.79 -14.54 -10.14
CA GLY A 125 7.66 -13.52 -9.54
C GLY A 125 6.93 -12.57 -8.59
N SER A 126 7.68 -11.71 -7.91
CA SER A 126 7.09 -10.72 -7.00
C SER A 126 6.31 -9.66 -7.75
N PHE A 127 5.10 -9.33 -7.29
CA PHE A 127 4.32 -8.19 -7.79
C PHE A 127 4.06 -7.21 -6.66
N PHE A 128 4.24 -5.92 -6.93
CA PHE A 128 3.98 -4.84 -5.99
C PHE A 128 2.94 -3.88 -6.56
N VAL A 129 1.93 -3.61 -5.74
CA VAL A 129 0.90 -2.61 -5.99
C VAL A 129 1.33 -1.30 -5.35
N ILE A 130 1.34 -0.23 -6.14
CA ILE A 130 1.72 1.11 -5.73
C ILE A 130 0.48 1.99 -5.66
N TYR A 131 0.31 2.65 -4.52
CA TYR A 131 -0.71 3.67 -4.32
C TYR A 131 -0.06 5.02 -4.05
N LEU A 132 -0.30 5.99 -4.95
CA LEU A 132 0.22 7.35 -4.83
C LEU A 132 -0.70 8.21 -3.95
N PHE A 133 -0.13 9.08 -3.12
CA PHE A 133 -0.94 9.96 -2.29
C PHE A 133 -1.44 11.20 -3.08
N ASP A 134 -2.75 11.29 -3.30
CA ASP A 134 -3.37 12.49 -3.86
C ASP A 134 -3.61 13.52 -2.75
N ASN A 135 -2.79 14.57 -2.75
CA ASN A 135 -2.85 15.64 -1.75
C ASN A 135 -4.15 16.46 -1.81
N LYS A 136 -4.85 16.52 -2.95
CA LYS A 136 -6.15 17.20 -3.08
C LYS A 136 -7.27 16.36 -2.49
N LYS A 137 -7.29 15.05 -2.80
CA LYS A 137 -8.30 14.11 -2.29
C LYS A 137 -8.04 13.70 -0.84
N LYS A 138 -6.81 13.89 -0.36
CA LYS A 138 -6.31 13.40 0.93
C LYS A 138 -6.58 11.90 1.05
N ALA A 139 -6.17 11.15 0.03
CA ALA A 139 -6.39 9.72 -0.12
C ALA A 139 -5.32 9.13 -1.05
N PHE A 140 -5.15 7.82 -1.01
CA PHE A 140 -4.22 7.10 -1.84
C PHE A 140 -4.94 6.54 -3.08
N GLU A 141 -4.31 6.65 -4.24
CA GLU A 141 -4.85 6.20 -5.52
C GLU A 141 -3.95 5.13 -6.12
N HIS A 142 -4.56 4.03 -6.57
CA HIS A 142 -3.81 2.98 -7.24
C HIS A 142 -3.17 3.50 -8.53
N SER A 143 -1.86 3.31 -8.67
CA SER A 143 -1.12 3.61 -9.89
C SER A 143 -0.87 2.32 -10.66
N GLU A 144 -1.71 2.04 -11.64
CA GLU A 144 -1.52 0.91 -12.56
C GLU A 144 -0.19 1.04 -13.32
N GLU A 145 0.22 2.26 -13.66
CA GLU A 145 1.45 2.49 -14.40
C GLU A 145 2.70 2.14 -13.59
N LEU A 146 2.75 2.51 -12.30
CA LEU A 146 3.94 2.29 -11.48
C LEU A 146 3.94 0.91 -10.79
N SER A 147 2.78 0.26 -10.68
CA SER A 147 2.66 -1.10 -10.17
C SER A 147 3.28 -2.10 -11.15
N GLY A 148 3.78 -3.23 -10.64
CA GLY A 148 4.45 -4.21 -11.47
C GLY A 148 5.31 -5.16 -10.67
N GLY A 149 6.45 -5.56 -11.25
CA GLY A 149 7.40 -6.45 -10.58
C GLY A 149 8.11 -5.84 -9.37
N GLU A 150 9.27 -6.40 -9.02
CA GLU A 150 10.11 -5.89 -7.94
C GLU A 150 10.41 -4.40 -8.14
N ALA A 151 10.20 -3.59 -7.10
CA ALA A 151 10.27 -2.15 -7.17
C ALA A 151 11.42 -1.59 -6.32
N GLU A 152 12.30 -0.81 -6.93
CA GLU A 152 13.45 -0.16 -6.28
C GLU A 152 13.44 1.35 -6.54
N THR A 153 13.65 2.15 -5.49
CA THR A 153 13.77 3.61 -5.61
C THR A 153 15.23 4.05 -5.49
N ASN A 154 15.63 5.00 -6.33
CA ASN A 154 16.92 5.67 -6.25
C ASN A 154 16.71 7.16 -6.04
N ILE A 155 16.91 7.62 -4.81
CA ILE A 155 16.68 9.01 -4.39
C ILE A 155 17.60 9.98 -5.11
N ALA A 156 18.88 9.64 -5.30
CA ALA A 156 19.86 10.52 -5.93
C ALA A 156 19.50 10.83 -7.39
N ASN A 157 18.98 9.84 -8.11
CA ASN A 157 18.60 9.97 -9.51
C ASN A 157 17.09 10.23 -9.72
N ARG A 158 16.29 10.25 -8.64
CA ARG A 158 14.82 10.36 -8.70
C ARG A 158 14.21 9.35 -9.66
N THR A 159 14.58 8.07 -9.49
CA THR A 159 14.05 6.99 -10.33
C THR A 159 13.35 5.91 -9.53
N LEU A 160 12.26 5.39 -10.10
CA LEU A 160 11.68 4.10 -9.71
C LEU A 160 12.05 3.08 -10.79
N THR A 161 12.64 1.95 -10.40
CA THR A 161 12.84 0.81 -11.28
C THR A 161 11.84 -0.28 -10.92
N THR A 162 11.12 -0.81 -11.90
CA THR A 162 10.37 -2.06 -11.76
C THR A 162 11.03 -3.16 -12.57
N TYR A 163 11.10 -4.35 -12.00
CA TYR A 163 11.75 -5.52 -12.60
C TYR A 163 10.82 -6.73 -12.58
N TRP A 164 10.53 -7.28 -13.75
CA TRP A 164 9.75 -8.49 -13.92
C TRP A 164 10.57 -9.58 -14.59
N LYS A 165 10.40 -10.81 -14.11
CA LYS A 165 11.02 -11.99 -14.67
C LYS A 165 9.96 -13.06 -14.91
N SER A 166 9.97 -13.66 -16.09
CA SER A 166 9.13 -14.80 -16.43
C SER A 166 10.02 -15.99 -16.79
N GLY A 167 10.19 -16.91 -15.84
CA GLY A 167 11.12 -18.02 -15.96
C GLY A 167 12.57 -17.54 -16.11
N VAL A 168 13.42 -18.33 -16.77
CA VAL A 168 14.80 -17.93 -17.08
C VAL A 168 14.91 -17.08 -18.34
N SER A 169 13.90 -17.15 -19.22
CA SER A 169 14.01 -16.68 -20.60
C SER A 169 13.60 -15.24 -20.80
N ILE A 170 12.70 -14.67 -20.00
CA ILE A 170 12.19 -13.31 -20.23
C ILE A 170 12.43 -12.44 -19.00
N ASN A 171 13.06 -11.28 -19.22
CA ASN A 171 13.27 -10.27 -18.19
C ASN A 171 12.90 -8.88 -18.73
N THR A 172 12.08 -8.15 -17.98
CA THR A 172 11.70 -6.77 -18.30
C THR A 172 12.11 -5.86 -17.16
N ARG A 173 12.84 -4.79 -17.48
CA ARG A 173 13.15 -3.70 -16.54
C ARG A 173 12.54 -2.42 -17.07
N LYS A 174 11.78 -1.71 -16.25
CA LYS A 174 11.24 -0.39 -16.58
C LYS A 174 11.77 0.63 -15.57
N ILE A 175 12.28 1.76 -16.04
CA ILE A 175 12.86 2.82 -15.22
C ILE A 175 12.06 4.09 -15.48
N TYR A 176 11.38 4.58 -14.44
CA TYR A 176 10.67 5.85 -14.45
C TYR A 176 11.60 6.93 -13.93
N HIS A 177 11.78 8.00 -14.70
CA HIS A 177 12.57 9.17 -14.32
C HIS A 177 11.61 10.31 -13.95
N PHE A 178 11.70 10.80 -12.72
CA PHE A 178 10.77 11.79 -12.19
C PHE A 178 11.35 13.20 -12.18
N GLY A 179 10.55 14.14 -12.65
CA GLY A 179 10.80 15.57 -12.49
C GLY A 179 10.60 16.02 -11.05
N LYS A 180 10.89 17.28 -10.76
CA LYS A 180 10.84 17.85 -9.38
C LYS A 180 9.46 17.84 -8.72
N ASN A 181 8.39 17.75 -9.51
CA ASN A 181 7.00 17.73 -9.07
C ASN A 181 6.42 16.32 -8.93
N GLY A 182 7.25 15.29 -9.10
CA GLY A 182 6.87 13.88 -9.08
C GLY A 182 6.08 13.40 -10.29
N GLU A 183 6.06 14.18 -11.36
CA GLU A 183 5.60 13.71 -12.66
C GLU A 183 6.71 12.92 -13.35
N VAL A 184 6.32 11.87 -14.08
CA VAL A 184 7.24 11.11 -14.93
C VAL A 184 7.65 11.99 -16.12
N GLU A 185 8.94 12.33 -16.20
CA GLU A 185 9.48 13.07 -17.34
C GLU A 185 9.65 12.14 -18.56
N PHE A 186 10.20 10.95 -18.30
CA PHE A 186 10.34 9.90 -19.29
C PHE A 186 10.51 8.54 -18.64
N THR A 187 10.29 7.50 -19.45
CA THR A 187 10.41 6.11 -19.03
C THR A 187 11.32 5.37 -20.00
N GLU A 188 12.15 4.49 -19.47
CA GLU A 188 12.96 3.56 -20.26
C GLU A 188 12.50 2.13 -19.99
N ARG A 189 12.32 1.33 -21.04
CA ARG A 189 12.05 -0.11 -20.95
C ARG A 189 13.20 -0.87 -21.58
N PHE A 190 13.70 -1.85 -20.84
CA PHE A 190 14.63 -2.86 -21.32
C PHE A 190 13.90 -4.20 -21.28
N TYR A 191 13.88 -4.91 -22.40
CA TYR A 191 13.30 -6.23 -22.51
C TYR A 191 14.35 -7.19 -23.04
N ASN A 192 14.53 -8.32 -22.36
CA ASN A 192 15.45 -9.37 -22.76
C ASN A 192 14.70 -10.68 -22.88
N GLU A 193 14.89 -11.37 -23.99
CA GLU A 193 14.32 -12.69 -24.26
C GLU A 193 15.40 -13.66 -24.77
N HIS A 194 15.55 -14.79 -24.10
CA HIS A 194 16.39 -15.89 -24.54
C HIS A 194 15.65 -16.69 -25.62
N LEU A 195 16.18 -16.68 -26.84
CA LEU A 195 15.56 -17.33 -28.00
C LEU A 195 16.02 -18.78 -28.15
N GLU A 196 17.33 -18.99 -28.12
CA GLU A 196 17.98 -20.29 -28.32
C GLU A 196 19.41 -20.24 -27.73
N GLU A 197 20.16 -21.34 -27.80
CA GLU A 197 21.48 -21.46 -27.14
C GLU A 197 22.40 -20.28 -27.45
N ASN A 198 22.70 -19.51 -26.40
CA ASN A 198 23.52 -18.29 -26.46
C ASN A 198 22.96 -17.16 -27.34
N ILE A 199 21.66 -17.16 -27.69
CA ILE A 199 21.04 -16.09 -28.48
C ILE A 199 19.99 -15.36 -27.67
N TRP A 200 20.20 -14.05 -27.53
CA TRP A 200 19.32 -13.15 -26.80
C TRP A 200 18.78 -12.06 -27.72
N LYS A 201 17.48 -11.84 -27.65
CA LYS A 201 16.82 -10.63 -28.14
C LYS A 201 16.85 -9.58 -27.03
N LYS A 202 17.35 -8.40 -27.33
CA LYS A 202 17.33 -7.24 -26.43
C LYS A 202 16.58 -6.11 -27.10
N GLU A 203 15.60 -5.54 -26.40
CA GLU A 203 14.88 -4.36 -26.84
C GLU A 203 15.07 -3.23 -25.84
N TYR A 204 15.22 -2.03 -26.37
CA TYR A 204 15.18 -0.77 -25.64
C TYR A 204 14.06 0.11 -26.18
N GLU A 205 13.33 0.77 -25.28
CA GLU A 205 12.34 1.78 -25.62
C GLU A 205 12.46 2.97 -24.66
N LYS A 206 12.48 4.18 -25.20
CA LYS A 206 12.31 5.42 -24.44
C LYS A 206 10.99 6.08 -24.78
N THR A 207 10.21 6.36 -23.75
CA THR A 207 8.90 7.00 -23.86
C THR A 207 8.91 8.35 -23.14
N ILE A 208 8.50 9.41 -23.83
CA ILE A 208 8.34 10.77 -23.28
C ILE A 208 6.88 11.17 -23.48
N LYS A 209 6.18 11.55 -22.40
CA LYS A 209 4.76 11.97 -22.44
C LYS A 209 3.87 11.00 -23.23
N GLY A 210 4.03 9.70 -22.96
CA GLY A 210 3.26 8.63 -23.59
C GLY A 210 3.62 8.34 -25.06
N LYS A 211 4.64 8.99 -25.63
CA LYS A 211 5.12 8.72 -26.99
C LYS A 211 6.49 8.06 -26.97
N VAL A 212 6.63 6.97 -27.69
CA VAL A 212 7.94 6.35 -27.96
C VAL A 212 8.74 7.30 -28.84
N VAL A 213 9.89 7.76 -28.34
CA VAL A 213 10.81 8.66 -29.05
C VAL A 213 12.06 7.95 -29.54
N GLU A 214 12.34 6.79 -28.96
CA GLU A 214 13.49 5.97 -29.31
C GLU A 214 13.18 4.50 -29.09
N GLN A 215 13.57 3.66 -30.04
CA GLN A 215 13.42 2.22 -29.94
C GLN A 215 14.60 1.54 -30.63
N ARG A 216 15.11 0.47 -30.02
CA ARG A 216 16.19 -0.36 -30.58
C ARG A 216 15.89 -1.83 -30.33
N THR A 217 16.28 -2.67 -31.27
CA THR A 217 16.18 -4.13 -31.14
C THR A 217 17.45 -4.74 -31.67
N ASP A 218 18.11 -5.53 -30.82
CA ASP A 218 19.34 -6.23 -31.13
C ASP A 218 19.15 -7.72 -30.86
N THR A 219 19.72 -8.56 -31.73
CA THR A 219 19.87 -9.99 -31.49
C THR A 219 21.34 -10.28 -31.33
N LEU A 220 21.74 -10.71 -30.13
CA LEU A 220 23.13 -10.93 -29.76
C LEU A 220 23.39 -12.41 -29.54
N LYS A 221 24.56 -12.87 -30.00
CA LYS A 221 25.11 -14.16 -29.64
C LYS A 221 26.13 -13.95 -28.52
N GLU A 222 25.86 -14.49 -27.33
CA GLU A 222 26.74 -14.40 -26.15
C GLU A 222 27.78 -15.54 -26.06
#